data_AF-A0A1E4CH38-F1
#
_entry.id   AF-A0A1E4CH38-F1
#
_cell.length_a   1.000
_cell.length_b   1.000
_cell.length_c   1.000
_cell.angle_alpha   90.00
_cell.angle_beta   90.00
_cell.angle_gamma   90.00
#
_symmetry.space_group_name_H-M   'P 1'
#
loop_
_entity.id
_entity.type
_entity.pdbx_description
1 polymer ?
#
loop_
_entity_poly.entity_id
_entity_poly.type
_entity_poly.pdbx_seq_one_letter_code
_entity_poly.pdbx_strand_id
1 'polypeptide(L)' 'MTDPTLTTTWNLGTDGDDLYARLMAAHEGLTDDESARLNVRLVLLLMNHIGDRAVLEEAIAAARPSRPEPTNAT' A
#
# COMPACT_ATOMS: atom_id res chain seq x y z
N MET A 1 -1.53 -23.20 14.26
CA MET A 1 -1.68 -22.58 12.94
C MET A 1 -1.56 -21.09 13.20
N THR A 2 -0.48 -20.46 12.75
CA THR A 2 -0.24 -19.04 13.06
C THR A 2 -1.23 -18.22 12.25
N ASP A 3 -1.98 -17.32 12.90
CA ASP A 3 -2.81 -16.37 12.20
C ASP A 3 -1.91 -15.52 11.29
N PRO A 4 -2.30 -15.29 10.02
CA PRO A 4 -1.49 -14.49 9.13
C PRO A 4 -1.39 -13.06 9.69
N THR A 5 -0.16 -12.53 9.75
CA THR A 5 0.13 -11.20 10.26
C THR A 5 0.57 -10.29 9.12
N LEU A 6 0.26 -9.00 9.19
CA LEU A 6 0.73 -8.03 8.20
C LEU A 6 2.26 -8.00 8.13
N THR A 7 2.81 -8.11 6.92
CA THR A 7 4.24 -7.86 6.66
C THR A 7 4.45 -6.39 6.32
N THR A 8 5.15 -5.64 7.20
CA THR A 8 5.44 -4.21 7.02
C THR A 8 6.89 -3.92 6.61
N THR A 9 7.72 -4.96 6.57
CA THR A 9 9.10 -4.90 6.08
C THR A 9 9.17 -5.27 4.59
N TRP A 10 10.29 -4.92 3.95
CA TRP A 10 10.53 -5.26 2.56
C TRP A 10 10.45 -6.78 2.33
N ASN A 11 9.58 -7.21 1.40
CA ASN A 11 9.32 -8.63 1.10
C ASN A 11 9.30 -8.94 -0.42
N LEU A 12 9.87 -8.06 -1.25
CA LEU A 12 9.83 -8.21 -2.72
C LEU A 12 11.13 -8.80 -3.32
N GLY A 13 12.12 -9.12 -2.47
CA GLY A 13 13.38 -9.73 -2.92
C GLY A 13 14.14 -8.84 -3.92
N THR A 14 14.86 -9.46 -4.86
CA THR A 14 15.63 -8.80 -5.92
C THR A 14 14.74 -8.18 -7.00
N ASP A 15 13.51 -8.65 -7.15
CA ASP A 15 12.61 -8.25 -8.24
C ASP A 15 11.77 -7.01 -7.88
N GLY A 16 11.91 -6.50 -6.65
CA GLY A 16 11.11 -5.37 -6.18
C GLY A 16 11.34 -4.09 -6.98
N ASP A 17 12.54 -3.88 -7.50
CA ASP A 17 12.84 -2.72 -8.36
C ASP A 17 12.07 -2.80 -9.70
N ASP A 18 12.05 -3.98 -10.32
CA ASP A 18 11.32 -4.23 -11.57
C ASP A 18 9.80 -4.11 -11.37
N LEU A 19 9.27 -4.57 -10.23
CA LEU A 19 7.86 -4.42 -9.88
C LEU A 19 7.49 -2.96 -9.65
N TYR A 20 8.34 -2.21 -8.95
CA TYR A 20 8.14 -0.77 -8.74
C TYR A 20 8.16 -0.02 -10.07
N ALA A 21 9.11 -0.32 -10.96
CA ALA A 21 9.19 0.28 -12.29
C ALA A 21 7.91 0.01 -13.11
N ARG A 22 7.38 -1.22 -13.07
CA ARG A 22 6.12 -1.58 -13.74
C ARG A 22 4.91 -0.82 -13.16
N LEU A 23 4.86 -0.62 -11.85
CA LEU A 23 3.82 0.17 -11.22
C LEU A 23 3.88 1.62 -11.70
N MET A 24 5.08 2.22 -11.73
CA MET A 24 5.25 3.59 -12.23
C MET A 24 4.88 3.73 -13.71
N ALA A 25 5.29 2.78 -14.54
CA ALA A 25 4.91 2.75 -15.95
C ALA A 25 3.39 2.68 -16.14
N ALA A 26 2.65 2.02 -15.23
CA ALA A 26 1.19 1.97 -15.27
C ALA A 26 0.52 3.33 -15.03
N HIS A 27 1.23 4.30 -14.43
CA HIS A 27 0.77 5.67 -14.22
C HIS A 27 1.10 6.63 -15.37
N GLU A 28 1.96 6.23 -16.33
CA GLU A 28 2.40 7.10 -17.41
C GLU A 28 1.22 7.58 -18.28
N GLY A 29 1.12 8.89 -18.47
CA GLY A 29 0.05 9.51 -19.26
C GLY A 29 -1.29 9.66 -18.55
N LEU A 30 -1.41 9.22 -17.29
CA LEU A 30 -2.61 9.43 -16.48
C LEU A 30 -2.59 10.80 -15.79
N THR A 31 -3.77 11.39 -15.64
CA THR A 31 -3.98 12.50 -14.70
C THR A 31 -3.87 12.03 -13.25
N ASP A 32 -3.77 12.97 -12.31
CA ASP A 32 -3.75 12.67 -10.88
C ASP A 32 -5.00 11.88 -10.43
N ASP A 33 -6.18 12.25 -10.95
CA ASP A 33 -7.44 11.57 -10.66
C ASP A 33 -7.48 10.14 -11.23
N GLU A 34 -6.97 9.94 -12.44
CA GLU A 34 -6.87 8.61 -13.05
C GLU A 34 -5.86 7.73 -12.32
N SER A 35 -4.72 8.30 -11.92
CA SER A 35 -3.72 7.64 -11.08
C SER A 35 -4.30 7.23 -9.72
N ALA A 36 -5.10 8.08 -9.09
CA ALA A 36 -5.80 7.74 -7.86
C ALA A 36 -6.79 6.59 -8.06
N ARG A 37 -7.55 6.59 -9.17
CA ARG A 37 -8.47 5.48 -9.52
C ARG A 37 -7.73 4.17 -9.78
N LEU A 38 -6.58 4.22 -10.46
CA LEU A 38 -5.71 3.05 -10.66
C LEU A 38 -5.31 2.46 -9.30
N ASN A 39 -4.81 3.30 -8.39
CA ASN A 39 -4.39 2.87 -7.06
C ASN A 39 -5.54 2.25 -6.26
N VAL A 40 -6.73 2.85 -6.27
CA VAL A 40 -7.92 2.27 -5.61
C VAL A 40 -8.25 0.89 -6.19
N ARG A 41 -8.25 0.75 -7.52
CA ARG A 41 -8.53 -0.54 -8.17
C ARG A 41 -7.46 -1.59 -7.83
N LEU A 42 -6.18 -1.21 -7.81
CA LEU A 42 -5.09 -2.09 -7.44
C LEU A 42 -5.24 -2.56 -5.99
N VAL A 43 -5.52 -1.65 -5.06
CA VAL A 43 -5.77 -1.98 -3.64
C VAL A 43 -6.92 -2.97 -3.52
N LEU A 44 -8.05 -2.76 -4.20
CA LEU A 44 -9.19 -3.69 -4.15
C LEU A 44 -8.85 -5.09 -4.67
N LEU A 45 -8.05 -5.18 -5.75
CA LEU A 45 -7.59 -6.46 -6.29
C LEU A 45 -6.69 -7.20 -5.28
N LEU A 46 -5.76 -6.48 -4.65
CA LEU A 46 -4.86 -7.04 -3.64
C LEU A 46 -5.62 -7.44 -2.37
N MET A 47 -6.60 -6.65 -1.93
CA MET A 47 -7.47 -6.99 -0.82
C MET A 47 -8.22 -8.31 -1.07
N ASN A 48 -8.78 -8.46 -2.27
CA ASN A 48 -9.46 -9.69 -2.68
C ASN A 48 -8.49 -10.88 -2.76
N HIS A 49 -7.25 -10.67 -3.19
CA HIS A 49 -6.23 -11.71 -3.23
C HIS A 49 -5.78 -12.15 -1.84
N ILE A 50 -5.61 -11.21 -0.91
CA ILE A 50 -5.21 -11.48 0.49
C ILE A 50 -6.33 -12.23 1.23
N GLY A 51 -7.58 -11.77 1.13
CA GLY A 51 -8.77 -12.46 1.66
C GLY A 51 -8.86 -12.58 3.19
N ASP A 52 -7.79 -12.31 3.93
CA ASP A 52 -7.75 -12.40 5.38
C ASP A 52 -8.17 -11.08 6.05
N ARG A 53 -9.27 -11.13 6.82
CA ARG A 53 -9.82 -9.96 7.49
C ARG A 53 -8.85 -9.31 8.49
N ALA A 54 -8.13 -10.10 9.28
CA ALA A 54 -7.25 -9.57 10.33
C ALA A 54 -6.07 -8.82 9.70
N VAL A 55 -5.44 -9.41 8.68
CA VAL A 55 -4.36 -8.75 7.91
C VAL A 55 -4.83 -7.45 7.29
N LEU A 56 -6.04 -7.43 6.72
CA LEU A 56 -6.59 -6.23 6.09
C LEU A 56 -6.90 -5.12 7.11
N GLU A 57 -7.41 -5.46 8.30
CA GLU A 57 -7.65 -4.50 9.38
C GLU A 57 -6.34 -3.90 9.90
N GLU A 58 -5.30 -4.73 10.09
CA GLU A 58 -3.96 -4.27 10.44
C GLU A 58 -3.38 -3.33 9.38
N ALA A 59 -3.53 -3.67 8.09
CA ALA A 59 -3.04 -2.86 6.98
C ALA A 59 -3.70 -1.48 6.95
N ILE A 60 -5.02 -1.42 7.11
CA ILE A 60 -5.77 -0.16 7.16
C ILE A 60 -5.33 0.69 8.35
N ALA A 61 -5.14 0.07 9.53
CA ALA A 61 -4.67 0.79 10.71
C ALA A 61 -3.25 1.35 10.51
N ALA A 62 -2.33 0.57 9.94
CA ALA A 62 -0.95 0.95 9.69
C ALA A 62 -0.80 2.05 8.62
N ALA A 63 -1.69 2.08 7.62
CA ALA A 63 -1.66 3.08 6.54
C ALA A 63 -2.19 4.46 6.96
N ARG A 64 -2.84 4.59 8.13
CA ARG A 64 -3.32 5.89 8.59
C ARG A 64 -2.13 6.81 8.85
N PRO A 65 -2.13 8.05 8.31
CA PRO A 65 -1.07 8.99 8.60
C PRO A 65 -1.00 9.24 10.12
N SER A 66 0.18 9.04 10.71
CA SER A 66 0.46 9.52 12.05
C SER A 66 0.35 11.04 12.03
N ARG A 67 -0.58 11.61 12.79
CA ARG A 67 -0.68 13.07 12.94
C ARG A 67 0.71 13.60 13.32
N PRO A 68 1.29 14.57 12.60
CA PRO A 68 2.53 15.19 13.06
C PRO A 68 2.25 15.86 14.42
N GLU A 69 3.09 15.57 15.41
CA GLU A 69 3.12 16.28 16.70
C GLU A 69 3.08 17.79 16.42
N PRO A 70 2.28 18.59 17.15
CA PRO A 70 2.33 20.04 17.02
C PRO A 70 3.73 20.50 17.40
N THR A 71 4.51 20.97 16.41
CA THR A 71 5.78 21.64 16.63
C THR A 71 5.54 22.84 17.54
N ASN A 72 5.88 22.70 18.82
CA ASN A 72 6.00 23.84 19.73
C ASN A 72 7.20 24.67 19.25
N ALA A 73 6.92 25.64 18.39
CA ALA A 73 7.85 26.72 18.09
C ALA A 73 7.98 27.58 19.37
N THR A 74 9.16 27.52 19.99
CA THR A 74 9.66 28.58 20.87
C THR A 74 10.54 29.48 20.04
#